data_AF-B7APS7-F1
#
_entry.id   AF-B7APS7-F1
#
_cell.length_a   1.000
_cell.length_b   1.000
_cell.length_c   1.000
_cell.angle_alpha   90.00
_cell.angle_beta   90.00
_cell.angle_gamma   90.00
#
_symmetry.space_group_name_H-M   'P 1'
#
loop_
_entity.id
_entity.type
_entity.pdbx_description
1 polymer ?
#
loop_
_entity_poly.entity_id
_entity_poly.type
_entity_poly.pdbx_seq_one_letter_code
_entity_poly.pdbx_strand_id
1 'polypeptide(L)'
;MAPISGQWFDALKPEFDKPYYKKLYDRVSAEYNSDYEIYPPADDIFNAFDFTPLDKVKCVILGQDPYHEPNQAHGLCFSVKPEVGIPPSLVNIYKELKDDIGCYIPDNGYLENGHVREY
;
A
#
# COMPACT_ATOMS: atom_id res chain seq x y z
N MET A 1 9.29 8.12 -9.30
CA MET A 1 8.29 8.44 -8.26
C MET A 1 7.15 9.16 -8.94
N ALA A 2 6.07 8.42 -9.20
CA ALA A 2 4.84 9.01 -9.71
C ALA A 2 4.28 10.01 -8.68
N PRO A 3 3.72 11.16 -9.11
CA PRO A 3 3.07 12.09 -8.19
C PRO A 3 1.69 11.56 -7.76
N ILE A 4 1.29 11.84 -6.52
CA ILE A 4 -0.11 11.66 -6.08
C ILE A 4 -1.03 12.48 -6.99
N SER A 5 -2.16 11.91 -7.38
CA SER A 5 -3.12 12.52 -8.31
C SER A 5 -4.53 12.65 -7.71
N GLY A 6 -5.42 13.35 -8.44
CA GLY A 6 -6.85 13.43 -8.12
C GLY A 6 -7.17 14.10 -6.78
N GLN A 7 -8.22 13.62 -6.11
CA GLN A 7 -8.74 14.22 -4.87
C GLN A 7 -7.74 14.19 -3.72
N TRP A 8 -6.85 13.18 -3.70
CA TRP A 8 -5.78 13.09 -2.72
C TRP A 8 -4.73 14.19 -2.92
N PHE A 9 -4.40 14.53 -4.17
CA PHE A 9 -3.49 15.64 -4.45
C PHE A 9 -4.05 16.94 -3.88
N ASP A 10 -5.33 17.24 -4.15
CA ASP A 10 -5.96 18.47 -3.67
C ASP A 10 -5.97 18.57 -2.14
N ALA A 11 -6.26 17.45 -1.46
CA ALA A 11 -6.30 17.38 0.00
C ALA A 11 -4.90 17.50 0.64
N LEU A 12 -3.88 16.90 0.03
CA LEU A 12 -2.52 16.84 0.57
C LEU A 12 -1.61 17.98 0.09
N LYS A 13 -2.04 18.76 -0.90
CA LYS A 13 -1.28 19.88 -1.47
C LYS A 13 -0.62 20.79 -0.43
N PRO A 14 -1.28 21.21 0.67
CA PRO A 14 -0.64 22.06 1.68
C PRO A 14 0.54 21.41 2.40
N GLU A 15 0.63 20.08 2.45
CA GLU A 15 1.75 19.36 3.05
C GLU A 15 3.00 19.40 2.17
N PHE A 16 2.83 19.37 0.84
CA PHE A 16 3.95 19.31 -0.12
C PHE A 16 4.85 20.55 -0.07
N ASP A 17 4.29 21.70 0.30
CA ASP A 17 5.06 22.95 0.43
C ASP A 17 5.86 23.05 1.73
N LYS A 18 5.55 22.21 2.73
CA LYS A 18 6.18 22.30 4.05
C LYS A 18 7.64 21.83 4.00
N PRO A 19 8.55 22.46 4.77
CA PRO A 19 9.97 22.12 4.74
C PRO A 19 10.28 20.65 5.07
N TYR A 20 9.50 20.05 5.97
CA TYR A 20 9.70 18.65 6.35
C TYR A 20 9.43 17.69 5.18
N TYR A 21 8.39 17.97 4.38
CA TYR A 21 8.02 17.12 3.25
C TYR A 21 9.07 17.22 2.15
N LYS A 22 9.52 18.44 1.83
CA LYS A 22 10.62 18.66 0.87
C LYS A 22 11.88 17.88 1.26
N LYS A 23 12.29 17.99 2.52
CA LYS A 23 13.43 17.23 3.05
C LYS A 23 13.23 15.72 2.97
N LEU A 24 12.02 15.24 3.27
CA LEU A 24 11.67 13.82 3.17
C LEU A 24 11.73 13.34 1.72
N TYR A 25 11.10 14.07 0.80
CA TYR A 25 11.07 13.77 -0.62
C TYR A 25 12.48 13.73 -1.22
N ASP A 26 13.31 14.73 -0.93
CA ASP A 26 14.69 14.80 -1.42
C ASP A 26 15.50 13.60 -0.92
N ARG A 27 15.34 13.22 0.36
CA ARG A 27 15.99 12.05 0.92
C ARG A 27 15.52 10.76 0.24
N VAL A 28 14.22 10.51 0.19
CA VAL A 28 13.65 9.28 -0.41
C VAL A 28 14.03 9.18 -1.88
N SER A 29 13.95 10.29 -2.62
CA SER A 29 14.37 10.33 -4.02
C SER A 29 15.86 10.04 -4.19
N ALA A 30 16.72 10.47 -3.27
CA ALA A 30 18.14 10.13 -3.31
C ALA A 30 18.37 8.63 -3.05
N GLU A 31 17.65 8.03 -2.09
CA GLU A 31 17.74 6.58 -1.82
C GLU A 31 17.32 5.75 -3.06
N TYR A 32 16.24 6.13 -3.76
CA TYR A 32 15.82 5.48 -5.00
C TYR A 32 16.83 5.61 -6.17
N ASN A 33 17.76 6.57 -6.10
CA ASN A 33 18.83 6.75 -7.09
C ASN A 33 20.19 6.22 -6.59
N SER A 34 20.22 5.55 -5.44
CA SER A 34 21.42 4.95 -4.88
C SER A 34 21.63 3.51 -5.38
N ASP A 35 22.70 2.86 -4.92
CA ASP A 35 22.96 1.44 -5.18
C ASP A 35 22.15 0.50 -4.28
N TYR A 36 21.32 1.03 -3.37
CA TYR A 36 20.45 0.23 -2.51
C TYR A 36 19.16 -0.17 -3.25
N GLU A 37 18.69 -1.37 -2.97
CA GLU A 37 17.36 -1.79 -3.40
C GLU A 37 16.30 -1.22 -2.45
N ILE A 38 15.39 -0.41 -3.00
CA ILE A 38 14.36 0.30 -2.25
C ILE A 38 12.99 -0.23 -2.66
N TYR A 39 12.15 -0.50 -1.66
CA TYR A 39 10.80 -1.03 -1.85
C TYR A 39 9.73 -0.06 -1.30
N PRO A 40 8.55 0.01 -1.93
CA PRO A 40 8.18 -0.61 -3.22
C PRO A 40 8.88 0.10 -4.40
N PRO A 41 8.73 -0.37 -5.66
CA PRO A 41 9.10 0.40 -6.83
C PRO A 41 8.53 1.82 -6.75
N ALA A 42 9.31 2.81 -7.21
CA ALA A 42 8.98 4.22 -7.02
C ALA A 42 7.62 4.66 -7.60
N ASP A 43 7.12 3.92 -8.59
CA ASP A 43 5.82 4.20 -9.23
C ASP A 43 4.66 3.55 -8.47
N ASP A 44 4.94 2.54 -7.62
CA ASP A 44 3.94 1.85 -6.79
C ASP A 44 3.76 2.53 -5.42
N ILE A 45 4.61 3.49 -5.04
CA ILE A 45 4.65 4.06 -3.67
C ILE A 45 3.31 4.68 -3.21
N PHE A 46 2.49 5.15 -4.15
CA PHE A 46 1.21 5.80 -3.87
C PHE A 46 -0.02 5.00 -4.32
N ASN A 47 0.14 3.70 -4.63
CA ASN A 47 -0.94 2.84 -5.12
C ASN A 47 -2.18 2.85 -4.21
N ALA A 48 -2.03 2.94 -2.88
CA ALA A 48 -3.18 3.10 -1.98
C ALA A 48 -4.09 4.29 -2.31
N PHE A 49 -3.49 5.42 -2.70
CA PHE A 49 -4.21 6.64 -3.08
C PHE A 49 -4.79 6.54 -4.49
N ASP A 50 -4.07 5.89 -5.41
CA ASP A 50 -4.50 5.72 -6.79
C ASP A 50 -5.68 4.74 -6.91
N PHE A 51 -5.68 3.66 -6.13
CA PHE A 51 -6.76 2.66 -6.13
C PHE A 51 -8.01 3.13 -5.39
N THR A 52 -7.88 4.00 -4.39
CA THR A 52 -9.01 4.45 -3.58
C THR A 52 -9.09 5.98 -3.56
N PRO A 53 -9.87 6.62 -4.45
CA PRO A 53 -10.14 8.05 -4.37
C PRO A 53 -10.69 8.45 -3.00
N LEU A 54 -10.36 9.65 -2.54
CA LEU A 54 -10.66 10.12 -1.18
C LEU A 54 -12.15 10.00 -0.82
N ASP A 55 -13.06 10.34 -1.74
CA ASP A 55 -14.52 10.24 -1.55
C ASP A 55 -15.06 8.80 -1.53
N LYS A 56 -14.26 7.80 -1.92
CA LYS A 56 -14.60 6.37 -1.87
C LYS A 56 -14.06 5.68 -0.62
N VAL A 57 -13.23 6.35 0.18
CA VAL A 57 -12.69 5.79 1.42
C VAL A 57 -13.84 5.54 2.42
N LYS A 58 -13.92 4.29 2.91
CA LYS A 58 -14.89 3.88 3.95
C LYS A 58 -14.22 3.36 5.21
N CYS A 59 -13.05 2.74 5.07
CA CYS A 59 -12.26 2.17 6.14
C CYS A 59 -10.78 2.43 5.85
N VAL A 60 -9.95 2.55 6.89
CA VAL A 60 -8.50 2.74 6.77
C VAL A 60 -7.83 1.66 7.61
N ILE A 61 -7.01 0.83 6.94
CA ILE A 61 -6.12 -0.12 7.59
C ILE A 61 -4.71 0.50 7.55
N LEU A 62 -4.13 0.72 8.73
CA LEU A 62 -2.79 1.28 8.86
C LEU A 62 -1.77 0.16 9.06
N GLY A 63 -0.82 0.06 8.14
CA GLY A 63 0.39 -0.75 8.30
C GLY A 63 1.52 0.04 8.99
N GLN A 64 2.60 -0.67 9.33
CA GLN A 64 3.80 -0.04 9.88
C GLN A 64 4.79 0.35 8.76
N ASP A 65 5.40 -0.65 8.13
CA ASP A 65 6.38 -0.48 7.06
C ASP A 65 6.01 -1.37 5.86
N PRO A 66 6.46 -1.04 4.64
CA PRO A 66 6.37 -1.95 3.50
C PRO A 66 7.11 -3.26 3.75
N TYR A 67 6.70 -4.32 3.05
CA TYR A 67 7.49 -5.54 3.00
C TYR A 67 8.88 -5.27 2.40
N HIS A 68 9.92 -5.94 2.94
CA HIS A 68 11.32 -5.71 2.58
C HIS A 68 11.92 -6.77 1.65
N GLU A 69 11.16 -7.81 1.32
CA GLU A 69 11.62 -8.85 0.40
C GLU A 69 11.27 -8.48 -1.06
N PRO A 70 12.08 -8.95 -2.04
CA PRO A 70 11.85 -8.68 -3.45
C PRO A 70 10.44 -9.03 -3.91
N ASN A 71 9.84 -8.12 -4.67
CA ASN A 71 8.51 -8.22 -5.27
C ASN A 71 7.32 -8.30 -4.29
N GLN A 72 7.52 -8.16 -2.97
CA GLN A 72 6.41 -8.21 -2.02
C GLN A 72 5.64 -6.88 -1.93
N ALA A 73 6.34 -5.77 -1.72
CA ALA A 73 5.69 -4.47 -1.53
C ALA A 73 5.26 -3.86 -2.87
N HIS A 74 4.00 -3.42 -2.93
CA HIS A 74 3.42 -2.77 -4.11
C HIS A 74 2.50 -1.59 -3.74
N GLY A 75 2.79 -0.93 -2.60
CA GLY A 75 2.08 0.28 -2.18
C GLY A 75 0.73 0.07 -1.47
N LEU A 76 0.37 -1.18 -1.16
CA LEU A 76 -0.77 -1.53 -0.29
C LEU A 76 -0.26 -2.29 0.94
N CYS A 77 -0.63 -1.84 2.14
CA CYS A 77 -0.23 -2.52 3.37
C CYS A 77 -0.80 -3.95 3.42
N PHE A 78 -0.04 -4.88 4.00
CA PHE A 78 -0.32 -6.32 4.09
C PHE A 78 -0.43 -7.09 2.76
N SER A 79 -0.68 -6.42 1.64
CA SER A 79 -0.91 -7.05 0.34
C SER A 79 0.39 -7.41 -0.39
N VAL A 80 0.33 -8.50 -1.15
CA VAL A 80 1.36 -8.93 -2.11
C VAL A 80 0.71 -9.27 -3.45
N LYS A 81 1.48 -9.21 -4.56
CA LYS A 81 0.98 -9.60 -5.89
C LYS A 81 0.66 -11.10 -5.95
N PRO A 82 -0.25 -11.56 -6.83
CA PRO A 82 -0.72 -12.96 -6.85
C PRO A 82 0.38 -14.03 -6.99
N GLU A 83 1.48 -13.71 -7.65
CA GLU A 83 2.64 -14.57 -7.87
C GLU A 83 3.53 -14.75 -6.62
N VAL A 84 3.28 -13.97 -5.56
CA VAL A 84 4.05 -13.97 -4.32
C VAL A 84 3.32 -14.77 -3.23
N GLY A 85 4.08 -15.62 -2.52
CA GLY A 85 3.54 -16.36 -1.38
C GLY A 85 2.97 -15.44 -0.30
N ILE A 86 1.83 -15.82 0.27
CA ILE A 86 1.11 -15.02 1.28
C ILE A 86 1.97 -14.88 2.55
N PRO A 87 2.31 -13.65 2.98
CA PRO A 87 3.14 -13.44 4.18
C PRO A 87 2.43 -13.87 5.47
N PRO A 88 3.18 -14.23 6.55
CA PRO A 88 2.60 -14.69 7.80
C PRO A 88 1.56 -13.74 8.41
N SER A 89 1.79 -12.43 8.31
CA SER A 89 0.86 -11.41 8.80
C SER A 89 -0.48 -11.47 8.07
N LEU A 90 -0.47 -11.63 6.74
CA LEU A 90 -1.70 -11.74 5.94
C LEU A 90 -2.40 -13.09 6.17
N VAL A 91 -1.65 -14.16 6.39
CA VAL A 91 -2.24 -15.46 6.82
C VAL A 91 -3.03 -15.32 8.11
N ASN A 92 -2.53 -14.55 9.08
CA ASN A 92 -3.24 -14.32 10.34
C ASN A 92 -4.49 -13.46 10.14
N ILE A 93 -4.42 -12.43 9.29
CA ILE A 93 -5.60 -11.63 8.91
C ILE A 93 -6.67 -12.52 8.26
N TYR A 94 -6.28 -13.42 7.35
CA TYR A 94 -7.22 -14.36 6.73
C TYR A 94 -7.84 -15.37 7.70
N LYS A 95 -7.09 -15.82 8.71
CA LYS A 95 -7.66 -16.67 9.78
C LYS A 95 -8.73 -15.91 10.55
N GLU A 96 -8.43 -14.69 10.98
CA GLU A 96 -9.38 -13.85 11.72
C GLU A 96 -10.63 -13.54 10.90
N LEU A 97 -10.47 -13.16 9.62
CA LEU A 97 -11.61 -12.91 8.73
C LEU A 97 -12.50 -14.15 8.55
N LYS A 98 -11.91 -15.34 8.47
CA LYS A 98 -12.67 -16.58 8.39
C LYS A 98 -13.40 -16.89 9.70
N ASP A 99 -12.76 -16.66 10.84
CA ASP A 99 -13.30 -16.99 12.15
C ASP A 99 -14.39 -15.99 12.59
N ASP A 100 -14.24 -14.70 12.27
CA ASP A 100 -15.18 -13.63 12.63
C ASP A 100 -16.41 -13.58 11.71
N ILE A 101 -16.20 -13.55 10.39
CA ILE A 101 -17.29 -13.32 9.41
C ILE A 101 -17.50 -14.49 8.44
N GLY A 102 -16.77 -15.59 8.58
CA GLY A 102 -16.97 -16.79 7.74
C GLY A 102 -16.65 -16.59 6.27
N CYS A 103 -15.86 -15.57 5.90
CA CYS A 103 -15.66 -15.21 4.51
C CYS A 103 -14.82 -16.23 3.74
N TYR A 104 -14.97 -16.23 2.41
CA TYR A 104 -14.05 -16.96 1.54
C TYR A 104 -12.66 -16.35 1.61
N ILE A 105 -11.65 -17.21 1.79
CA ILE A 105 -10.25 -16.80 1.78
C ILE A 105 -9.66 -17.08 0.39
N PRO A 106 -9.21 -16.05 -0.34
CA PRO A 106 -8.57 -16.26 -1.64
C PRO A 106 -7.25 -17.01 -1.50
N ASP A 107 -6.83 -17.66 -2.58
CA ASP A 107 -5.57 -18.39 -2.69
C ASP A 107 -4.36 -17.48 -2.98
N ASN A 108 -4.53 -16.17 -2.88
CA ASN A 108 -3.51 -15.16 -3.12
C ASN A 108 -3.58 -14.01 -2.11
N GLY A 109 -2.53 -13.20 -2.06
CA GLY A 109 -2.39 -12.08 -1.11
C GLY A 109 -2.77 -10.70 -1.66
N TYR A 110 -3.47 -10.65 -2.80
CA TYR A 110 -3.68 -9.41 -3.54
C TYR A 110 -4.96 -8.70 -3.10
N LEU A 111 -4.79 -7.53 -2.46
CA LEU A 111 -5.88 -6.80 -1.79
C LEU A 111 -6.32 -5.53 -2.54
N GLU A 112 -5.87 -5.33 -3.79
CA GLU A 112 -6.20 -4.14 -4.61
C GLU A 112 -7.70 -3.86 -4.64
N ASN A 113 -8.51 -4.89 -4.83
CA ASN A 113 -9.92 -4.72 -5.11
C ASN A 113 -10.82 -4.62 -3.87
N GLY A 114 -10.30 -4.71 -2.64
CA GLY A 114 -11.09 -4.60 -1.40
C GLY A 114 -12.34 -5.51 -1.31
N HIS A 115 -12.53 -6.42 -2.27
CA HIS A 115 -13.72 -7.23 -2.40
C HIS A 115 -13.57 -8.47 -1.53
N VAL A 116 -13.68 -8.28 -0.23
CA VAL A 116 -14.23 -9.34 0.62
C VAL A 116 -15.68 -9.48 0.18
N ARG A 117 -15.96 -10.47 -0.68
CA ARG A 117 -17.34 -10.80 -1.05
C ARG A 117 -17.99 -11.44 0.17
N GLU A 118 -18.87 -10.70 0.83
CA GLU A 118 -19.88 -11.29 1.71
C GLU A 118 -20.78 -12.20 0.85
N TYR A 119 -21.15 -13.36 1.38
CA TYR A 119 -22.24 -14.19 0.84
C TYR A 119 -23.57 -13.72 1.40
#